data_AF-A0A7Z6T350-F1
#
_entry.id   AF-A0A7Z6T350-F1
#
_cell.length_a   1.000
_cell.length_b   1.000
_cell.length_c   1.000
_cell.angle_alpha   90.00
_cell.angle_beta   90.00
_cell.angle_gamma   90.00
#
_symmetry.space_group_name_H-M   'P 1'
#
loop_
_entity.id
_entity.type
_entity.pdbx_description
1 polymer ?
#
loop_
_entity_poly.entity_id
_entity_poly.type
_entity_poly.pdbx_seq_one_letter_code
_entity_poly.pdbx_strand_id
1 'polypeptide(L)'
;MPASILRKHRSSAAPGHPAPFLNWQDGSTLRWIDRPEEVDAAFSRGEPLVGVAVIALALNHADADAILPRVGKALEAENPEVRRQGVIALAHVARLHRTVDRRSLDLLRGCPRGNEADDDLWSFVAHRRLPWWLWQHHFTERLAWLFRDRSTSGRRTASTT
;
A
#
# COMPACT_ATOMS: atom_id res chain seq x y z
N MET A 1 -37.18 11.24 43.05
CA MET A 1 -36.50 12.23 42.19
C MET A 1 -35.07 11.75 41.94
N PRO A 2 -34.68 11.33 40.72
CA PRO A 2 -33.35 10.79 40.42
C PRO A 2 -32.45 11.80 39.68
N ALA A 3 -31.13 11.64 39.79
CA ALA A 3 -30.14 12.36 38.98
C ALA A 3 -28.94 11.45 38.59
N SER A 4 -28.55 11.59 37.31
CA SER A 4 -27.23 11.28 36.71
C SER A 4 -26.94 9.80 36.38
N ILE A 5 -27.25 9.27 35.19
CA ILE A 5 -26.65 9.49 33.85
C ILE A 5 -25.16 9.10 33.78
N LEU A 6 -24.89 7.87 33.32
CA LEU A 6 -23.67 7.55 32.56
C LEU A 6 -24.10 7.16 31.14
N ARG A 7 -23.96 8.11 30.23
CA ARG A 7 -24.27 7.98 28.80
C ARG A 7 -23.35 6.94 28.15
N LYS A 8 -23.96 5.89 27.62
CA LYS A 8 -23.42 5.05 26.55
C LYS A 8 -23.18 5.95 25.33
N HIS A 9 -21.92 6.25 25.00
CA HIS A 9 -21.55 6.88 23.73
C HIS A 9 -21.84 5.88 22.59
N ARG A 10 -23.10 5.80 22.19
CA ARG A 10 -23.47 5.38 20.84
C ARG A 10 -23.28 6.61 19.96
N SER A 11 -22.25 6.59 19.12
CA SER A 11 -22.16 7.54 18.01
C SER A 11 -23.40 7.37 17.16
N SER A 12 -24.26 8.38 17.20
CA SER A 12 -25.40 8.55 16.33
C SER A 12 -24.87 8.84 14.94
N ALA A 13 -24.85 7.83 14.06
CA ALA A 13 -24.73 8.08 12.63
C ALA A 13 -25.97 8.88 12.21
N ALA A 14 -25.76 10.10 11.72
CA ALA A 14 -26.82 10.93 11.16
C ALA A 14 -27.40 10.24 9.91
N PRO A 15 -28.72 10.33 9.66
CA PRO A 15 -29.32 9.74 8.47
C PRO A 15 -29.13 10.67 7.27
N GLY A 16 -28.65 10.14 6.15
CA GLY A 16 -28.99 10.69 4.82
C GLY A 16 -27.95 11.48 4.05
N HIS A 17 -26.65 11.15 4.11
CA HIS A 17 -25.80 11.41 2.93
C HIS A 17 -25.77 10.13 2.08
N PRO A 18 -26.33 10.13 0.86
CA PRO A 18 -26.01 9.05 -0.07
C PRO A 18 -24.50 9.03 -0.22
N ALA A 19 -23.88 7.84 -0.18
CA ALA A 19 -22.47 7.71 -0.51
C ALA A 19 -22.23 8.50 -1.81
N PRO A 20 -21.25 9.41 -1.84
CA PRO A 20 -21.03 10.24 -3.01
C PRO A 20 -20.90 9.33 -4.23
N PHE A 21 -21.62 9.64 -5.31
CA PHE A 21 -21.54 8.87 -6.54
C PHE A 21 -20.07 8.76 -6.96
N LEU A 22 -19.61 7.54 -7.25
CA LEU A 22 -18.21 7.29 -7.61
C LEU A 22 -17.92 7.88 -8.99
N ASN A 23 -17.03 8.85 -9.05
CA ASN A 23 -16.60 9.50 -10.26
C ASN A 23 -15.32 8.81 -10.77
N TRP A 24 -15.52 7.84 -11.66
CA TRP A 24 -14.45 7.08 -12.30
C TRP A 24 -13.77 7.82 -13.46
N GLN A 25 -14.27 9.00 -13.86
CA GLN A 25 -13.66 9.79 -14.94
C GLN A 25 -12.46 10.59 -14.43
N ASP A 26 -12.60 11.26 -13.29
CA ASP A 26 -11.55 12.14 -12.74
C ASP A 26 -11.03 11.71 -11.35
N GLY A 27 -11.68 10.74 -10.70
CA GLY A 27 -11.24 10.20 -9.42
C GLY A 27 -11.62 11.01 -8.19
N SER A 28 -12.33 12.13 -8.35
CA SER A 28 -12.63 13.10 -7.28
C SER A 28 -13.30 12.49 -6.04
N THR A 29 -14.07 11.42 -6.21
CA THR A 29 -14.76 10.72 -5.10
C THR A 29 -14.20 9.34 -4.79
N LEU A 30 -13.22 8.84 -5.55
CA LEU A 30 -12.65 7.49 -5.35
C LEU A 30 -11.86 7.35 -4.04
N ARG A 31 -11.39 8.47 -3.47
CA ARG A 31 -10.66 8.48 -2.18
C ARG A 31 -11.46 7.92 -1.00
N TRP A 32 -12.79 7.80 -1.14
CA TRP A 32 -13.69 7.31 -0.10
C TRP A 32 -14.08 5.84 -0.28
N ILE A 33 -13.55 5.16 -1.29
CA ILE A 33 -13.84 3.75 -1.50
C ILE A 33 -13.31 2.95 -0.30
N ASP A 34 -14.24 2.25 0.36
CA ASP A 34 -13.97 1.34 1.47
C ASP A 34 -14.68 -0.02 1.29
N ARG A 35 -15.38 -0.22 0.17
CA ARG A 35 -16.15 -1.44 -0.13
C ARG A 35 -15.45 -2.33 -1.15
N PRO A 36 -14.98 -3.53 -0.76
CA PRO A 36 -14.24 -4.43 -1.66
C PRO A 36 -15.01 -4.82 -2.93
N GLU A 37 -16.35 -4.93 -2.84
CA GLU A 37 -17.23 -5.27 -3.96
C GLU A 37 -17.36 -4.15 -5.01
N GLU A 38 -17.19 -2.89 -4.63
CA GLU A 38 -17.19 -1.76 -5.58
C GLU A 38 -15.96 -1.79 -6.47
N VAL A 39 -14.81 -2.17 -5.88
CA VAL A 39 -13.56 -2.39 -6.61
C VAL A 39 -13.67 -3.58 -7.55
N ASP A 40 -14.29 -4.69 -7.13
CA ASP A 40 -14.52 -5.83 -8.02
C ASP A 40 -15.41 -5.48 -9.21
N ALA A 41 -16.46 -4.71 -8.97
CA ALA A 41 -17.34 -4.23 -10.03
C ALA A 41 -16.58 -3.30 -10.99
N ALA A 42 -15.68 -2.45 -10.49
CA ALA A 42 -14.84 -1.58 -11.30
C ALA A 42 -13.84 -2.37 -12.17
N PHE A 43 -13.21 -3.42 -11.63
CA PHE A 43 -12.40 -4.34 -12.43
C PHE A 43 -13.24 -4.99 -13.54
N SER A 44 -14.45 -5.43 -13.22
CA SER A 44 -15.35 -6.09 -14.20
C SER A 44 -15.80 -5.15 -15.32
N ARG A 45 -15.92 -3.84 -15.04
CA ARG A 45 -16.24 -2.81 -16.04
C ARG A 45 -15.02 -2.30 -16.81
N GLY A 46 -13.81 -2.67 -16.41
CA GLY A 46 -12.58 -2.13 -16.99
C GLY A 46 -12.39 -0.63 -16.71
N GLU A 47 -12.81 -0.16 -15.54
CA GLU A 47 -12.73 1.27 -15.21
C GLU A 47 -11.27 1.76 -15.25
N PRO A 48 -11.00 2.92 -15.89
CA PRO A 48 -9.63 3.40 -16.08
C PRO A 48 -8.92 3.73 -14.76
N LEU A 49 -9.68 4.06 -13.70
CA LEU A 49 -9.17 4.42 -12.38
C LEU A 49 -9.28 3.29 -11.35
N VAL A 50 -9.43 2.04 -11.78
CA VAL A 50 -9.59 0.90 -10.84
C VAL A 50 -8.39 0.75 -9.90
N GLY A 51 -7.16 1.00 -10.35
CA GLY A 51 -5.99 0.93 -9.46
C GLY A 51 -6.00 2.02 -8.38
N VAL A 52 -6.51 3.22 -8.66
CA VAL A 52 -6.74 4.28 -7.65
C VAL A 52 -7.75 3.81 -6.61
N ALA A 53 -8.80 3.11 -7.03
CA ALA A 53 -9.77 2.52 -6.10
C ALA A 53 -9.16 1.42 -5.22
N VAL A 54 -8.20 0.63 -5.74
CA VAL A 54 -7.47 -0.35 -4.92
C VAL A 54 -6.61 0.34 -3.85
N ILE A 55 -5.97 1.47 -4.18
CA ILE A 55 -5.24 2.29 -3.21
C ILE A 55 -6.19 2.84 -2.14
N ALA A 56 -7.32 3.41 -2.56
CA ALA A 56 -8.33 3.93 -1.63
C ALA A 56 -8.86 2.83 -0.70
N LEU A 57 -9.13 1.64 -1.24
CA LEU A 57 -9.55 0.50 -0.44
C LEU A 57 -8.50 0.13 0.61
N ALA A 58 -7.21 0.11 0.24
CA ALA A 58 -6.11 -0.16 1.16
C ALA A 58 -5.95 0.90 2.27
N LEU A 59 -6.38 2.14 2.01
CA LEU A 59 -6.34 3.23 2.98
C LEU A 59 -7.54 3.24 3.94
N ASN A 60 -8.72 2.80 3.47
CA ASN A 60 -9.97 3.01 4.18
C ASN A 60 -10.58 1.73 4.76
N HIS A 61 -10.29 0.55 4.19
CA HIS A 61 -10.88 -0.70 4.64
C HIS A 61 -10.07 -1.32 5.78
N ALA A 62 -10.74 -1.85 6.80
CA ALA A 62 -10.07 -2.36 8.01
C ALA A 62 -9.49 -3.77 7.84
N ASP A 63 -10.05 -4.58 6.95
CA ASP A 63 -9.72 -6.00 6.79
C ASP A 63 -8.72 -6.24 5.64
N ALA A 64 -7.49 -6.61 6.00
CA ALA A 64 -6.45 -6.94 5.04
C ALA A 64 -6.81 -8.15 4.16
N ASP A 65 -7.53 -9.14 4.69
CA ASP A 65 -7.89 -10.35 3.94
C ASP A 65 -8.92 -10.04 2.84
N ALA A 66 -9.72 -8.98 3.03
CA ALA A 66 -10.59 -8.44 1.99
C ALA A 66 -9.83 -7.56 0.97
N ILE A 67 -8.77 -6.86 1.38
CA ILE A 67 -8.01 -5.96 0.49
C ILE A 67 -7.07 -6.73 -0.43
N LEU A 68 -6.28 -7.66 0.13
CA LEU A 68 -5.18 -8.34 -0.56
C LEU A 68 -5.57 -9.03 -1.89
N PRO A 69 -6.75 -9.67 -2.01
CA PRO A 69 -7.19 -10.21 -3.30
C PRO A 69 -7.29 -9.16 -4.42
N ARG A 70 -7.67 -7.90 -4.11
CA ARG A 70 -7.78 -6.81 -5.09
C ARG A 70 -6.44 -6.17 -5.39
N VAL A 71 -5.54 -6.13 -4.41
CA VAL A 71 -4.12 -5.80 -4.62
C VAL A 71 -3.49 -6.79 -5.60
N GLY A 72 -3.71 -8.09 -5.41
CA GLY A 72 -3.26 -9.13 -6.34
C GLY A 72 -3.80 -8.94 -7.76
N LYS A 73 -5.10 -8.64 -7.92
CA LYS A 73 -5.69 -8.31 -9.23
C LYS A 73 -5.03 -7.10 -9.88
N ALA A 74 -4.74 -6.03 -9.11
CA ALA A 74 -4.07 -4.85 -9.64
C ALA A 74 -2.63 -5.16 -10.09
N LEU A 75 -1.88 -5.93 -9.30
CA LEU A 75 -0.50 -6.34 -9.63
C LEU A 75 -0.41 -7.19 -10.89
N GLU A 76 -1.45 -7.99 -11.19
CA GLU A 76 -1.56 -8.81 -12.40
C GLU A 76 -2.05 -8.05 -13.64
N ALA A 77 -2.50 -6.80 -13.49
CA ALA A 77 -3.14 -6.07 -14.58
C ALA A 77 -2.23 -5.88 -15.80
N GLU A 78 -2.78 -6.00 -17.00
CA GLU A 78 -2.03 -5.73 -18.24
C GLU A 78 -1.63 -4.25 -18.33
N ASN A 79 -2.49 -3.36 -17.84
CA ASN A 79 -2.23 -1.93 -17.78
C ASN A 79 -1.09 -1.62 -16.77
N PRO A 80 0.06 -1.07 -17.23
CA PRO A 80 1.19 -0.75 -16.37
C PRO A 80 0.88 0.20 -15.22
N GLU A 81 -0.02 1.17 -15.43
CA GLU A 81 -0.39 2.12 -14.37
C GLU A 81 -1.22 1.43 -13.29
N VAL A 82 -2.13 0.53 -13.65
CA VAL A 82 -2.90 -0.26 -12.66
C VAL A 82 -1.96 -1.16 -11.86
N ARG A 83 -0.93 -1.77 -12.48
CA ARG A 83 0.09 -2.53 -11.74
C ARG A 83 0.88 -1.67 -10.77
N ARG A 84 1.33 -0.50 -11.23
CA ARG A 84 2.05 0.46 -10.38
C ARG A 84 1.19 0.85 -9.18
N GLN A 85 -0.10 1.10 -9.39
CA GLN A 85 -1.05 1.40 -8.33
C GLN A 85 -1.29 0.20 -7.40
N GLY A 86 -1.23 -1.03 -7.91
CA GLY A 86 -1.19 -2.26 -7.11
C GLY A 86 0.01 -2.34 -6.17
N VAL A 87 1.21 -1.94 -6.64
CA VAL A 87 2.42 -1.85 -5.80
C VAL A 87 2.22 -0.83 -4.68
N ILE A 88 1.70 0.36 -5.00
CA ILE A 88 1.41 1.40 -4.01
C ILE A 88 0.36 0.93 -2.99
N ALA A 89 -0.69 0.25 -3.44
CA ALA A 89 -1.69 -0.31 -2.53
C ALA A 89 -1.09 -1.37 -1.59
N LEU A 90 -0.19 -2.22 -2.10
CA LEU A 90 0.52 -3.21 -1.28
C LEU A 90 1.40 -2.55 -0.21
N ALA A 91 2.08 -1.47 -0.55
CA ALA A 91 2.82 -0.64 0.41
C ALA A 91 1.90 -0.13 1.54
N HIS A 92 0.72 0.38 1.21
CA HIS A 92 -0.26 0.78 2.22
C HIS A 92 -0.75 -0.39 3.08
N VAL A 93 -1.00 -1.57 2.49
CA VAL A 93 -1.37 -2.76 3.26
C VAL A 93 -0.28 -3.13 4.26
N ALA A 94 0.98 -3.14 3.83
CA ALA A 94 2.12 -3.42 4.69
C ALA A 94 2.20 -2.41 5.85
N ARG A 95 2.10 -1.11 5.56
CA ARG A 95 2.20 -0.03 6.55
C ARG A 95 1.07 -0.06 7.58
N LEU A 96 -0.18 -0.25 7.13
CA LEU A 96 -1.36 -0.14 7.98
C LEU A 96 -1.72 -1.46 8.69
N HIS A 97 -1.57 -2.59 8.00
CA HIS A 97 -2.02 -3.89 8.50
C HIS A 97 -0.85 -4.82 8.88
N ARG A 98 0.41 -4.44 8.59
CA ARG A 98 1.62 -5.21 8.94
C ARG A 98 1.58 -6.66 8.45
N THR A 99 0.92 -6.88 7.31
CA THR A 99 0.71 -8.19 6.73
C THR A 99 0.85 -8.14 5.21
N VAL A 100 1.02 -9.33 4.64
CA VAL A 100 1.05 -9.59 3.21
C VAL A 100 0.71 -11.06 3.00
N ASP A 101 0.06 -11.37 1.88
CA ASP A 101 -0.17 -12.75 1.45
C ASP A 101 0.90 -13.24 0.48
N ARG A 102 0.95 -14.56 0.30
CA ARG A 102 1.96 -15.19 -0.56
C ARG A 102 1.80 -14.77 -2.02
N ARG A 103 0.57 -14.67 -2.51
CA ARG A 103 0.28 -14.28 -3.90
C ARG A 103 0.83 -12.89 -4.21
N SER A 104 0.61 -11.90 -3.33
CA SER A 104 1.14 -10.55 -3.56
C SER A 104 2.67 -10.53 -3.55
N LEU A 105 3.34 -11.34 -2.72
CA LEU A 105 4.79 -11.48 -2.74
C LEU A 105 5.31 -12.09 -4.05
N ASP A 106 4.65 -13.14 -4.54
CA ASP A 106 5.03 -13.82 -5.78
C ASP A 106 4.86 -12.89 -6.99
N LEU A 107 3.78 -12.11 -7.03
CA LEU A 107 3.56 -11.08 -8.06
C LEU A 107 4.55 -9.93 -7.94
N LEU A 108 4.73 -9.42 -6.72
CA LEU A 108 5.66 -8.33 -6.46
C LEU A 108 7.06 -8.71 -6.92
N ARG A 109 7.50 -9.96 -6.76
CA ARG A 109 8.81 -10.44 -7.22
C ARG A 109 9.07 -10.18 -8.71
N GLY A 110 8.02 -10.16 -9.54
CA GLY A 110 8.10 -9.84 -10.97
C GLY A 110 8.23 -8.33 -11.27
N CYS A 111 7.98 -7.46 -10.29
CA CYS A 111 8.12 -6.01 -10.44
C CYS A 111 9.59 -5.56 -10.32
N PRO A 112 9.96 -4.39 -10.90
CA PRO A 112 11.24 -3.75 -10.65
C PRO A 112 11.50 -3.56 -9.14
N ARG A 113 12.74 -3.79 -8.71
CA ARG A 113 13.19 -3.61 -7.31
C ARG A 113 13.28 -2.14 -6.90
N GLY A 114 13.31 -1.88 -5.59
CA GLY A 114 13.39 -0.53 -5.04
C GLY A 114 12.09 0.25 -5.19
N ASN A 115 10.97 -0.46 -5.25
CA ASN A 115 9.63 0.12 -5.30
C ASN A 115 9.07 0.33 -3.89
N GLU A 116 7.99 1.10 -3.78
CA GLU A 116 7.39 1.50 -2.50
C GLU A 116 6.98 0.30 -1.63
N ALA A 117 6.56 -0.81 -2.23
CA ALA A 117 6.17 -2.01 -1.49
C ALA A 117 7.39 -2.74 -0.92
N ASP A 118 8.54 -2.74 -1.59
CA ASP A 118 9.76 -3.38 -1.08
C ASP A 118 10.21 -2.75 0.25
N ASP A 119 10.17 -1.42 0.33
CA ASP A 119 10.55 -0.64 1.50
C ASP A 119 9.55 -0.79 2.66
N ASP A 120 8.25 -0.70 2.36
CA ASP A 120 7.21 -0.79 3.38
C ASP A 120 7.06 -2.22 3.91
N LEU A 121 7.17 -3.25 3.05
CA LEU A 121 7.17 -4.64 3.50
C LEU A 121 8.34 -4.89 4.45
N TRP A 122 9.54 -4.41 4.09
CA TRP A 122 10.72 -4.53 4.94
C TRP A 122 10.58 -3.79 6.27
N SER A 123 9.96 -2.61 6.26
CA SER A 123 9.84 -1.76 7.44
C SER A 123 8.75 -2.22 8.42
N PHE A 124 7.63 -2.73 7.91
CA PHE A 124 6.42 -2.92 8.72
C PHE A 124 5.98 -4.38 8.91
N VAL A 125 6.35 -5.29 8.00
CA VAL A 125 6.01 -6.70 8.13
C VAL A 125 7.12 -7.43 8.89
N ALA A 126 6.72 -8.34 9.78
CA ALA A 126 7.68 -9.15 10.53
C ALA A 126 8.63 -9.90 9.58
N HIS A 127 9.94 -9.66 9.70
CA HIS A 127 10.93 -10.15 8.73
C HIS A 127 10.94 -11.68 8.53
N ARG A 128 10.53 -12.45 9.55
CA ARG A 128 10.35 -13.91 9.46
C ARG A 128 9.27 -14.36 8.47
N ARG A 129 8.38 -13.45 8.06
CA ARG A 129 7.34 -13.69 7.04
C ARG A 129 7.78 -13.23 5.64
N LEU A 130 8.91 -12.53 5.54
CA LEU A 130 9.40 -12.00 4.28
C LEU A 130 10.27 -13.02 3.56
N PRO A 131 10.17 -13.11 2.23
CA PRO A 131 10.94 -14.05 1.45
C PRO A 131 12.40 -13.63 1.33
N TRP A 132 13.28 -14.61 1.14
CA TRP A 132 14.73 -14.40 1.10
C TRP A 132 15.18 -13.41 0.01
N TRP A 133 14.48 -13.35 -1.13
CA TRP A 133 14.84 -12.41 -2.20
C TRP A 133 14.69 -10.95 -1.76
N LEU A 134 13.73 -10.64 -0.87
CA LEU A 134 13.53 -9.29 -0.35
C LEU A 134 14.62 -8.94 0.67
N TRP A 135 15.02 -9.93 1.47
CA TRP A 135 16.20 -9.82 2.33
C TRP A 135 17.46 -9.50 1.52
N GLN A 136 17.72 -10.26 0.45
CA GLN A 136 18.90 -10.04 -0.39
C GLN A 136 18.96 -8.61 -0.94
N HIS A 137 17.84 -8.10 -1.45
CA HIS A 137 17.74 -6.73 -1.94
C HIS A 137 18.15 -5.69 -0.89
N HIS A 138 17.52 -5.71 0.29
CA HIS A 138 17.80 -4.74 1.36
C HIS A 138 19.21 -4.87 1.95
N PHE A 139 19.74 -6.09 2.05
CA PHE A 139 21.13 -6.29 2.46
C PHE A 139 22.12 -5.73 1.43
N THR A 140 21.87 -5.92 0.14
CA THR A 140 22.74 -5.38 -0.92
C THR A 140 22.74 -3.85 -0.95
N GLU A 141 21.59 -3.20 -0.77
CA GLU A 141 21.51 -1.74 -0.70
C GLU A 141 22.25 -1.19 0.52
N ARG A 142 22.08 -1.82 1.68
CA ARG A 142 22.80 -1.42 2.90
C ARG A 142 24.32 -1.54 2.74
N LEU A 143 24.79 -2.61 2.08
CA LEU A 143 26.22 -2.76 1.78
C LEU A 143 26.70 -1.70 0.78
N ALA A 144 25.93 -1.45 -0.29
CA ALA A 144 26.26 -0.42 -1.27
C ALA A 144 26.40 0.97 -0.63
N TRP A 145 25.50 1.32 0.31
CA TRP A 145 25.59 2.55 1.07
C TRP A 145 26.90 2.64 1.88
N LEU A 146 27.26 1.58 2.61
CA LEU A 146 28.50 1.53 3.40
C LEU A 146 29.77 1.68 2.55
N PHE A 147 29.79 1.10 1.34
CA PHE A 147 30.93 1.23 0.43
C PHE A 147 30.99 2.63 -0.22
N ARG A 148 29.85 3.25 -0.50
CA ARG A 148 29.79 4.61 -1.04
C ARG A 148 30.32 5.64 -0.03
N ASP A 149 29.95 5.51 1.23
CA ASP A 149 30.35 6.47 2.28
C ASP A 149 31.86 6.43 2.62
N ARG A 150 32.50 5.26 2.45
CA ARG A 150 33.97 5.14 2.54
C ARG A 150 34.71 5.85 1.40
N SER A 151 34.10 5.99 0.22
CA SER A 151 34.74 6.61 -0.94
C SER A 151 34.68 8.16 -0.93
N THR A 152 33.75 8.75 -0.18
CA THR A 152 33.61 10.20 0.00
C THR A 152 34.47 10.74 1.16
N SER A 153 34.84 9.89 2.11
CA SER A 153 35.66 10.25 3.27
C SER A 153 37.18 10.31 2.98
N GLY A 154 37.63 9.80 1.82
CA GLY A 154 39.06 9.75 1.44
C GLY A 154 39.57 10.93 0.59
N ARG A 155 38.74 11.94 0.29
CA ARG A 155 39.08 13.01 -0.67
C ARG A 155 39.14 14.41 -0.05
N ARG A 156 39.67 14.53 1.17
CA ARG A 156 39.99 15.82 1.83
C ARG A 156 41.32 15.78 2.58
N THR A 157 42.43 15.57 1.88
CA THR A 157 43.77 16.00 2.34
C THR A 157 44.71 16.10 1.13
N ALA A 158 44.78 17.27 0.49
CA ALA A 158 45.98 17.74 -0.22
C ALA A 158 45.65 19.08 -0.88
N SER A 159 45.80 20.17 -0.13
CA SER A 159 46.08 21.51 -0.69
C SER A 159 46.74 22.35 0.41
N THR A 160 48.03 22.14 0.59
CA THR A 160 48.95 23.12 1.17
C THR A 160 50.33 22.72 0.65
N THR A 161 50.82 23.45 -0.35
CA THR A 161 52.01 24.33 -0.29
C THR A 161 52.30 24.84 -1.70
#